data_AF-X1MF46-F1
#
_entry.id   AF-X1MF46-F1
#
_cell.length_a   1.000
_cell.length_b   1.000
_cell.length_c   1.000
_cell.angle_alpha   90.00
_cell.angle_beta   90.00
_cell.angle_gamma   90.00
#
_symmetry.space_group_name_H-M   'P 1'
#
loop_
_entity.id
_entity.type
_entity.pdbx_description
1 polymer ?
#
loop_
_entity_poly.entity_id
_entity_poly.type
_entity_poly.pdbx_seq_one_letter_code
_entity_poly.pdbx_strand_id
1 'polypeptide(L)'
;DGTEEILERWYPVLDGSKYDDYLALNGTRSSSMNPPELNILDNIVALGTPVCEAVHKAVPMLEARCPKFKSKVSVEAWAGTGDISANYRIRLHCYIYRKEELAAIATVIPGLAALRDIARRRTIPVGKDAIRLTYDDWDKLPGGLLQAVPKINPFIAWSTNHVDTTPNIDYSFRVTLGNIDTTKPWQELYFNYEDGEDILIVNGLGVRAPSDSNIKDVCLVINGDYHPRYRIPIDMTSLGTSGDQSNNPLHFGHLYPFISTSVRLFKPIPKFDKPYIV
;
A
#
# COMPACT_ATOMS: atom_id res chain seq x y z
N ASP A 1 7.02 24.05 17.93
CA ASP A 1 6.65 22.78 17.27
C ASP A 1 7.30 22.84 15.91
N GLY A 2 8.30 21.99 15.66
CA GLY A 2 9.14 22.11 14.47
C GLY A 2 8.37 21.84 13.18
N THR A 3 8.81 22.47 12.09
CA THR A 3 8.39 22.16 10.73
C THR A 3 8.40 20.65 10.50
N GLU A 4 7.37 20.14 9.84
CA GLU A 4 7.29 18.74 9.49
C GLU A 4 8.43 18.37 8.52
N GLU A 5 9.25 17.39 8.90
CA GLU A 5 10.32 16.87 8.05
C GLU A 5 9.76 15.88 7.02
N ILE A 6 10.09 16.13 5.75
CA ILE A 6 9.51 15.39 4.63
C ILE A 6 10.43 14.21 4.31
N LEU A 7 10.12 13.03 4.84
CA LEU A 7 10.61 11.79 4.24
C LEU A 7 9.63 11.38 3.17
N GLU A 8 9.88 11.88 1.96
CA GLU A 8 8.99 11.73 0.82
C GLU A 8 8.75 10.26 0.50
N ARG A 9 9.82 9.50 0.24
CA ARG A 9 9.71 8.11 -0.17
C ARG A 9 10.81 7.26 0.45
N TRP A 10 10.49 6.01 0.77
CA TRP A 10 11.49 4.97 0.96
C TRP A 10 10.98 3.63 0.45
N TYR A 11 11.90 2.71 0.18
CA TYR A 11 11.60 1.33 -0.21
C TYR A 11 12.74 0.38 0.16
N PRO A 12 12.46 -0.92 0.35
CA PRO A 12 13.50 -1.90 0.60
C PRO A 12 14.30 -2.24 -0.67
N VAL A 13 15.57 -2.59 -0.48
CA VAL A 13 16.43 -3.17 -1.51
C VAL A 13 16.84 -4.55 -1.04
N LEU A 14 16.44 -5.56 -1.81
CA LEU A 14 16.47 -6.97 -1.44
C LEU A 14 17.36 -7.75 -2.40
N ASP A 15 18.42 -8.35 -1.88
CA ASP A 15 19.46 -9.02 -2.67
C ASP A 15 20.01 -8.17 -3.84
N GLY A 16 20.04 -6.85 -3.66
CA GLY A 16 20.50 -5.86 -4.65
C GLY A 16 19.43 -5.38 -5.62
N SER A 17 18.20 -5.90 -5.56
CA SER A 17 17.06 -5.42 -6.37
C SER A 17 16.20 -4.43 -5.59
N LYS A 18 15.87 -3.31 -6.24
CA LYS A 18 14.98 -2.28 -5.69
C LYS A 18 13.54 -2.73 -5.83
N TYR A 19 12.74 -2.50 -4.78
CA TYR A 19 11.30 -2.80 -4.76
C TYR A 19 10.43 -1.57 -5.06
N ASP A 20 11.02 -0.55 -5.66
CA ASP A 20 10.44 0.77 -5.79
C ASP A 20 9.21 0.80 -6.71
N ASP A 21 9.20 -0.03 -7.74
CA ASP A 21 8.03 -0.23 -8.63
C ASP A 21 6.79 -0.78 -7.90
N TYR A 22 6.99 -1.47 -6.77
CA TYR A 22 5.92 -2.14 -6.02
C TYR A 22 5.60 -1.41 -4.71
N LEU A 23 6.61 -0.84 -4.07
CA LEU A 23 6.52 -0.24 -2.76
C LEU A 23 7.06 1.19 -2.82
N ALA A 24 6.18 2.15 -2.62
CA ALA A 24 6.53 3.53 -2.33
C ALA A 24 5.88 3.90 -1.00
N LEU A 25 6.69 4.07 0.05
CA LEU A 25 6.19 4.37 1.39
C LEU A 25 6.54 5.80 1.77
N ASN A 26 5.54 6.56 2.20
CA ASN A 26 5.73 7.91 2.72
C ASN A 26 6.09 7.85 4.22
N GLY A 27 7.16 8.53 4.60
CA GLY A 27 7.66 8.60 5.98
C GLY A 27 7.43 9.94 6.67
N THR A 28 6.81 10.91 5.99
CA THR A 28 6.44 12.21 6.56
C THR A 28 5.51 11.97 7.74
N ARG A 29 5.75 12.63 8.88
CA ARG A 29 5.07 12.32 10.15
C ARG A 29 3.56 12.26 9.97
N SER A 30 3.00 13.24 9.29
CA SER A 30 1.58 13.43 9.19
C SER A 30 0.95 12.33 8.32
N SER A 31 1.55 11.98 7.18
CA SER A 31 1.12 10.93 6.24
C SER A 31 1.86 9.59 6.42
N SER A 32 2.45 9.34 7.58
CA SER A 32 3.26 8.13 7.80
C SER A 32 2.42 6.87 7.61
N MET A 33 2.81 6.04 6.65
CA MET A 33 2.06 4.82 6.26
C MET A 33 2.35 3.63 7.18
N ASN A 34 3.54 3.63 7.79
CA ASN A 34 4.02 2.58 8.68
C ASN A 34 4.64 3.20 9.95
N PRO A 35 3.82 3.84 10.81
CA PRO A 35 4.29 4.38 12.08
C PRO A 35 4.67 3.25 13.07
N PRO A 36 5.33 3.58 14.20
CA PRO A 36 5.66 2.59 15.23
C PRO A 36 4.41 1.88 15.78
N GLU A 37 4.49 0.57 15.95
CA GLU A 37 3.37 -0.30 16.37
C GLU A 37 2.65 0.18 17.65
N LEU A 38 3.43 0.59 18.67
CA LEU A 38 2.91 1.09 19.95
C LEU A 38 2.05 2.36 19.83
N ASN A 39 2.10 3.01 18.67
CA ASN A 39 1.45 4.27 18.39
C ASN A 39 0.28 4.10 17.39
N ILE A 40 -0.02 2.88 16.95
CA ILE A 40 -1.12 2.60 16.03
C ILE A 40 -2.34 2.16 16.83
N LEU A 41 -3.51 2.73 16.52
CA LEU A 41 -4.77 2.32 17.13
C LEU A 41 -5.27 0.95 16.65
N ASP A 42 -4.72 0.45 15.55
CA ASP A 42 -5.11 -0.76 14.83
C ASP A 42 -3.84 -1.50 14.34
N ASN A 43 -3.98 -2.43 13.39
CA ASN A 43 -2.88 -3.23 12.87
C ASN A 43 -1.95 -2.48 11.91
N ILE A 44 -0.67 -2.86 11.92
CA ILE A 44 0.34 -2.37 10.97
C ILE A 44 -0.05 -2.75 9.52
N VAL A 45 0.26 -1.88 8.57
CA VAL A 45 0.23 -2.21 7.14
C VAL A 45 1.36 -3.20 6.83
N ALA A 46 1.03 -4.49 6.85
CA ALA A 46 1.95 -5.56 6.49
C ALA A 46 2.11 -5.69 4.97
N LEU A 47 3.34 -5.96 4.51
CA LEU A 47 3.68 -6.16 3.09
C LEU A 47 3.31 -7.56 2.58
N GLY A 48 2.35 -8.22 3.22
CA GLY A 48 1.95 -9.62 2.98
C GLY A 48 1.83 -10.41 4.27
N THR A 49 1.48 -11.69 4.14
CA THR A 49 1.48 -12.66 5.23
C THR A 49 2.81 -13.45 5.22
N PRO A 50 3.45 -13.70 6.37
CA PRO A 50 4.60 -14.60 6.46
C PRO A 50 4.27 -15.99 5.90
N VAL A 51 5.24 -16.67 5.27
CA VAL A 51 5.03 -17.98 4.63
C VAL A 51 4.45 -19.02 5.60
N CYS A 52 4.95 -19.08 6.83
CA CYS A 52 4.45 -20.02 7.84
C CYS A 52 2.96 -19.84 8.17
N GLU A 53 2.49 -18.59 8.21
CA GLU A 53 1.08 -18.28 8.45
C GLU A 53 0.24 -18.43 7.18
N ALA A 54 0.80 -18.07 6.02
CA ALA A 54 0.10 -18.10 4.75
C ALA A 54 -0.22 -19.53 4.30
N VAL A 55 0.66 -20.50 4.58
CA VAL A 55 0.42 -21.92 4.29
C VAL A 55 -0.83 -22.47 4.99
N HIS A 56 -1.18 -21.93 6.16
CA HIS A 56 -2.41 -22.32 6.86
C HIS A 56 -3.68 -21.68 6.28
N LYS A 57 -3.55 -20.77 5.31
CA LYS A 57 -4.67 -20.11 4.63
C LYS A 57 -4.98 -20.81 3.30
N ALA A 58 -6.19 -20.58 2.77
CA ALA A 58 -6.67 -21.25 1.56
C ALA A 58 -5.91 -20.88 0.27
N VAL A 59 -5.32 -19.68 0.18
CA VAL A 59 -4.68 -19.18 -1.05
C VAL A 59 -3.26 -18.64 -0.77
N PRO A 60 -2.31 -19.51 -0.37
CA PRO A 60 -0.99 -19.09 0.08
C PRO A 60 -0.21 -18.32 -1.00
N MET A 61 -0.47 -18.54 -2.30
CA MET A 61 0.18 -17.77 -3.38
C MET A 61 -0.11 -16.27 -3.32
N LEU A 62 -1.31 -15.87 -2.91
CA LEU A 62 -1.68 -14.45 -2.78
C LEU A 62 -1.33 -13.89 -1.41
N GLU A 63 -1.43 -14.74 -0.38
CA GLU A 63 -1.18 -14.35 1.00
C GLU A 63 0.31 -14.21 1.28
N ALA A 64 1.14 -15.16 0.83
CA ALA A 64 2.57 -15.26 1.10
C ALA A 64 3.41 -14.28 0.27
N ARG A 65 2.88 -13.11 -0.09
CA ARG A 65 3.54 -12.11 -0.95
C ARG A 65 4.54 -11.21 -0.22
N CYS A 66 4.82 -11.45 1.07
CA CYS A 66 5.90 -10.73 1.76
C CYS A 66 7.18 -10.77 0.92
N PRO A 67 7.87 -9.62 0.74
CA PRO A 67 9.11 -9.57 -0.02
C PRO A 67 10.14 -10.57 0.54
N LYS A 68 10.80 -11.30 -0.36
CA LYS A 68 11.74 -12.38 -0.04
C LYS A 68 13.14 -12.04 -0.50
N PHE A 69 14.08 -12.36 0.37
CA PHE A 69 15.51 -12.26 0.13
C PHE A 69 16.22 -13.40 0.85
N LYS A 70 17.42 -13.74 0.38
CA LYS A 70 18.28 -14.79 0.93
C LYS A 70 19.43 -14.20 1.75
N SER A 71 20.04 -13.10 1.30
CA SER A 71 21.34 -12.67 1.81
C SER A 71 21.40 -11.22 2.29
N LYS A 72 20.83 -10.29 1.52
CA LYS A 72 21.03 -8.85 1.75
C LYS A 72 19.70 -8.11 1.81
N VAL A 73 19.59 -7.24 2.81
CA VAL A 73 18.50 -6.28 2.96
C VAL A 73 19.07 -4.91 3.27
N SER A 74 18.64 -3.90 2.54
CA SER A 74 18.91 -2.49 2.81
C SER A 74 17.67 -1.65 2.48
N VAL A 75 17.76 -0.34 2.68
CA VAL A 75 16.70 0.62 2.38
C VAL A 75 17.31 1.78 1.62
N GLU A 76 16.59 2.29 0.62
CA GLU A 76 16.87 3.59 0.02
C GLU A 76 15.73 4.56 0.36
N ALA A 77 16.05 5.84 0.54
CA ALA A 77 15.15 6.86 1.06
C ALA A 77 15.41 8.24 0.42
N TRP A 78 14.36 9.03 0.19
CA TRP A 78 14.40 10.36 -0.42
C TRP A 78 13.71 11.39 0.47
N ALA A 79 14.41 12.48 0.76
CA ALA A 79 13.93 13.60 1.57
C ALA A 79 13.03 14.60 0.81
N GLY A 80 12.80 14.39 -0.49
CA GLY A 80 12.05 15.33 -1.32
C GLY A 80 12.59 16.77 -1.25
N THR A 81 11.68 17.74 -1.30
CA THR A 81 12.00 19.18 -1.28
C THR A 81 12.06 19.79 0.13
N GLY A 82 11.76 19.01 1.17
CA GLY A 82 11.55 19.51 2.52
C GLY A 82 12.75 19.37 3.46
N ASP A 83 13.89 18.91 2.97
CA ASP A 83 15.14 18.63 3.70
C ASP A 83 14.93 17.94 5.07
N ILE A 84 15.20 16.64 5.14
CA ILE A 84 15.32 15.96 6.44
C ILE A 84 16.62 16.42 7.10
N SER A 85 16.51 17.31 8.08
CA SER A 85 17.65 17.96 8.73
C SER A 85 18.01 17.35 10.09
N ALA A 86 17.12 16.53 10.65
CA ALA A 86 17.35 15.77 11.87
C ALA A 86 17.61 14.28 11.60
N ASN A 87 18.16 13.61 12.62
CA ASN A 87 18.36 12.17 12.59
C ASN A 87 17.01 11.44 12.58
N TYR A 88 16.83 10.51 11.64
CA TYR A 88 15.65 9.64 11.55
C TYR A 88 16.02 8.16 11.60
N ARG A 89 15.03 7.28 11.72
CA ARG A 89 15.21 5.82 11.75
C ARG A 89 14.10 5.11 10.99
N ILE A 90 14.48 4.22 10.08
CA ILE A 90 13.60 3.22 9.48
C ILE A 90 13.87 1.87 10.18
N ARG A 91 12.81 1.17 10.60
CA ARG A 91 12.91 -0.16 11.22
C ARG A 91 12.21 -1.17 10.33
N LEU A 92 12.92 -2.24 9.96
CA LEU A 92 12.35 -3.37 9.25
C LEU A 92 12.08 -4.49 10.23
N HIS A 93 10.85 -4.99 10.23
CA HIS A 93 10.43 -6.17 10.98
C HIS A 93 10.32 -7.34 10.00
N CYS A 94 11.23 -8.30 10.14
CA CYS A 94 11.36 -9.41 9.20
C CYS A 94 11.14 -10.76 9.90
N TYR A 95 10.64 -11.72 9.13
CA TYR A 95 10.62 -13.12 9.54
C TYR A 95 11.89 -13.81 9.04
N ILE A 96 12.54 -14.57 9.92
CA ILE A 96 13.72 -15.37 9.58
C ILE A 96 13.29 -16.83 9.47
N TYR A 97 13.56 -17.43 8.31
CA TYR A 97 13.32 -18.84 8.06
C TYR A 97 14.65 -19.58 8.01
N ARG A 98 14.83 -20.57 8.89
CA ARG A 98 15.99 -21.46 8.81
C ARG A 98 15.76 -22.46 7.69
N LYS A 99 16.77 -22.62 6.81
CA LYS A 99 16.73 -23.53 5.65
C LYS A 99 16.21 -24.92 6.03
N GLU A 100 16.66 -25.43 7.17
CA GLU A 100 16.40 -26.82 7.59
C GLU A 100 14.99 -27.01 8.15
N GLU A 101 14.29 -25.92 8.44
CA GLU A 101 12.92 -25.91 9.00
C GLU A 101 11.86 -25.67 7.93
N LEU A 102 12.24 -25.30 6.71
CA LEU A 102 11.30 -25.02 5.63
C LEU A 102 10.39 -26.22 5.33
N ALA A 103 10.97 -27.43 5.34
CA ALA A 103 10.22 -28.67 5.09
C ALA A 103 9.16 -28.97 6.16
N ALA A 104 9.33 -28.45 7.39
CA ALA A 104 8.35 -28.59 8.46
C ALA A 104 7.16 -27.64 8.31
N ILE A 105 7.32 -26.54 7.56
CA ILE A 105 6.24 -25.60 7.25
C ILE A 105 5.34 -26.21 6.16
N ALA A 106 5.93 -26.57 5.03
CA ALA A 106 5.27 -27.26 3.93
C ALA A 106 6.32 -27.80 2.96
N THR A 107 5.94 -28.76 2.12
CA THR A 107 6.78 -29.21 0.99
C THR A 107 6.66 -28.29 -0.22
N VAL A 108 5.49 -27.71 -0.43
CA VAL A 108 5.15 -26.91 -1.62
C VAL A 108 4.18 -25.79 -1.25
N ILE A 109 4.31 -24.65 -1.91
CA ILE A 109 3.26 -23.63 -1.97
C ILE A 109 2.36 -24.00 -3.15
N PRO A 110 1.07 -24.34 -2.92
CA PRO A 110 0.11 -24.67 -3.96
C PRO A 110 0.03 -23.62 -5.07
N GLY A 111 -0.20 -24.05 -6.30
CA GLY A 111 -0.39 -23.15 -7.45
C GLY A 111 -1.64 -22.28 -7.33
N LEU A 112 -1.73 -21.26 -8.20
CA LEU A 112 -2.89 -20.38 -8.35
C LEU A 112 -3.43 -20.46 -9.78
N ALA A 113 -4.51 -21.22 -9.96
CA ALA A 113 -5.13 -21.40 -11.27
C ALA A 113 -5.88 -20.15 -11.75
N ALA A 114 -6.65 -19.52 -10.87
CA ALA A 114 -7.46 -18.35 -11.22
C ALA A 114 -7.80 -17.47 -10.00
N LEU A 115 -8.08 -16.20 -10.24
CA LEU A 115 -8.69 -15.27 -9.30
C LEU A 115 -10.20 -15.23 -9.51
N ARG A 116 -10.97 -15.17 -8.43
CA ARG A 116 -12.43 -15.07 -8.49
C ARG A 116 -12.89 -13.72 -7.94
N ASP A 117 -13.38 -12.86 -8.81
CA ASP A 117 -14.08 -11.64 -8.42
C ASP A 117 -15.57 -11.98 -8.28
N ILE A 118 -15.97 -12.32 -7.06
CA ILE A 118 -17.36 -12.69 -6.74
C ILE A 118 -18.30 -11.51 -6.97
N ALA A 119 -17.84 -10.28 -6.70
CA ALA A 119 -18.67 -9.08 -6.80
C ALA A 119 -19.05 -8.79 -8.25
N ARG A 120 -18.13 -9.00 -9.20
CA ARG A 120 -18.36 -8.79 -10.64
C ARG A 120 -18.66 -10.08 -11.42
N ARG A 121 -18.79 -11.22 -10.71
CA ARG A 121 -19.05 -12.54 -11.29
C ARG A 121 -18.05 -12.91 -12.41
N ARG A 122 -16.78 -12.51 -12.26
CA ARG A 122 -15.71 -12.83 -13.21
C ARG A 122 -14.67 -13.77 -12.59
N THR A 123 -14.08 -14.62 -13.42
CA THR A 123 -12.95 -15.47 -13.09
C THR A 123 -11.80 -15.11 -14.02
N ILE A 124 -10.66 -14.76 -13.44
CA ILE A 124 -9.48 -14.33 -14.19
C ILE A 124 -8.47 -15.48 -14.14
N PRO A 125 -8.14 -16.12 -15.26
CA PRO A 125 -7.12 -17.17 -15.29
C PRO A 125 -5.76 -16.58 -14.94
N VAL A 126 -5.00 -17.29 -14.09
CA VAL A 126 -3.65 -16.90 -13.67
C VAL A 126 -2.63 -17.96 -14.08
N GLY A 127 -2.94 -19.24 -13.87
CA GLY A 127 -2.09 -20.35 -14.31
C GLY A 127 -0.71 -20.40 -13.67
N LYS A 128 -0.56 -19.98 -12.41
CA LYS A 128 0.73 -20.04 -11.70
C LYS A 128 0.94 -21.41 -11.06
N ASP A 129 2.00 -22.10 -11.45
CA ASP A 129 2.32 -23.42 -10.93
C ASP A 129 2.70 -23.42 -9.44
N ALA A 130 2.57 -24.60 -8.83
CA ALA A 130 3.03 -24.82 -7.46
C ALA A 130 4.56 -24.73 -7.38
N ILE A 131 5.07 -24.16 -6.29
CA ILE A 131 6.51 -23.93 -6.10
C ILE A 131 6.98 -24.67 -4.86
N ARG A 132 8.08 -25.41 -4.96
CA ARG A 132 8.63 -26.14 -3.80
C ARG A 132 9.08 -25.15 -2.73
N LEU A 133 8.74 -25.43 -1.48
CA LEU A 133 9.19 -24.61 -0.35
C LEU A 133 10.58 -25.08 0.09
N THR A 134 11.60 -24.62 -0.62
CA THR A 134 13.01 -24.91 -0.34
C THR A 134 13.83 -23.63 -0.33
N TYR A 135 15.05 -23.70 0.21
CA TYR A 135 15.96 -22.57 0.17
C TYR A 135 16.35 -22.18 -1.27
N ASP A 136 16.57 -23.17 -2.14
CA ASP A 136 16.99 -22.90 -3.51
C ASP A 136 15.89 -22.19 -4.31
N ASP A 137 14.63 -22.55 -4.08
CA ASP A 137 13.45 -21.94 -4.71
C ASP A 137 12.86 -20.74 -3.93
N TRP A 138 13.48 -20.30 -2.84
CA TRP A 138 12.94 -19.25 -1.96
C TRP A 138 12.65 -17.93 -2.68
N ASP A 139 13.51 -17.53 -3.61
CA ASP A 139 13.40 -16.33 -4.43
C ASP A 139 12.43 -16.49 -5.62
N LYS A 140 11.91 -17.70 -5.87
CA LYS A 140 10.88 -17.96 -6.89
C LYS A 140 9.46 -17.86 -6.33
N LEU A 141 9.31 -17.92 -5.01
CA LEU A 141 8.02 -17.76 -4.32
C LEU A 141 7.43 -16.35 -4.55
N PRO A 142 6.12 -16.14 -4.31
CA PRO A 142 5.50 -14.81 -4.32
C PRO A 142 6.31 -13.79 -3.50
N GLY A 143 6.46 -12.56 -3.98
CA GLY A 143 7.33 -11.56 -3.36
C GLY A 143 8.83 -11.85 -3.52
N GLY A 144 9.25 -12.86 -4.28
CA GLY A 144 10.64 -13.17 -4.58
C GLY A 144 11.13 -12.53 -5.87
N LEU A 145 12.45 -12.36 -6.01
CA LEU A 145 13.06 -11.70 -7.16
C LEU A 145 12.98 -12.53 -8.46
N LEU A 146 13.14 -13.85 -8.37
CA LEU A 146 13.26 -14.77 -9.52
C LEU A 146 11.93 -15.49 -9.83
N GLN A 147 10.81 -14.85 -9.52
CA GLN A 147 9.50 -15.37 -9.83
C GLN A 147 9.30 -15.58 -11.34
N ALA A 148 8.80 -16.75 -11.71
CA ALA A 148 8.20 -16.96 -13.02
C ALA A 148 6.92 -16.12 -13.16
N VAL A 149 6.63 -15.65 -14.37
CA VAL A 149 5.38 -14.95 -14.71
C VAL A 149 4.19 -15.90 -14.50
N PRO A 150 3.06 -15.44 -13.93
CA PRO A 150 2.81 -14.09 -13.42
C PRO A 150 3.51 -13.83 -12.07
N LYS A 151 4.10 -12.64 -11.90
CA LYS A 151 4.76 -12.23 -10.65
C LYS A 151 3.71 -11.72 -9.66
N ILE A 152 3.79 -12.16 -8.40
CA ILE A 152 2.85 -11.77 -7.35
C ILE A 152 3.63 -10.99 -6.29
N ASN A 153 3.45 -9.68 -6.22
CA ASN A 153 4.16 -8.79 -5.30
C ASN A 153 3.18 -7.99 -4.44
N PRO A 154 3.61 -7.52 -3.25
CA PRO A 154 2.83 -6.55 -2.50
C PRO A 154 2.87 -5.20 -3.21
N PHE A 155 1.80 -4.44 -3.13
CA PHE A 155 1.72 -3.13 -3.78
C PHE A 155 1.26 -2.06 -2.80
N ILE A 156 2.03 -0.97 -2.68
CA ILE A 156 1.66 0.24 -1.95
C ILE A 156 2.21 1.43 -2.73
N ALA A 157 1.31 2.34 -3.12
CA ALA A 157 1.63 3.59 -3.80
C ALA A 157 0.86 4.74 -3.16
N TRP A 158 1.29 5.97 -3.43
CA TRP A 158 0.66 7.16 -2.90
C TRP A 158 0.93 8.37 -3.80
N SER A 159 0.11 9.41 -3.60
CA SER A 159 0.20 10.64 -4.36
C SER A 159 -0.19 11.84 -3.51
N THR A 160 0.23 13.01 -3.94
CA THR A 160 -0.19 14.32 -3.41
C THR A 160 -0.65 15.18 -4.58
N ASN A 161 -1.65 16.03 -4.35
CA ASN A 161 -2.13 16.92 -5.39
C ASN A 161 -1.00 17.89 -5.81
N HIS A 162 -0.75 17.98 -7.11
CA HIS A 162 0.21 18.94 -7.65
C HIS A 162 -0.44 20.31 -7.91
N VAL A 163 -1.73 20.31 -8.20
CA VAL A 163 -2.54 21.51 -8.43
C VAL A 163 -3.74 21.55 -7.48
N ASP A 164 -4.31 22.73 -7.30
CA ASP A 164 -5.45 22.93 -6.41
C ASP A 164 -6.69 22.19 -6.93
N THR A 165 -7.43 21.61 -5.99
CA THR A 165 -8.72 20.97 -6.30
C THR A 165 -9.78 22.01 -6.62
N THR A 166 -10.61 21.76 -7.64
CA THR A 166 -11.73 22.63 -8.01
C THR A 166 -13.06 22.06 -7.51
N PRO A 167 -13.95 22.86 -6.88
CA PRO A 167 -15.25 22.38 -6.43
C PRO A 167 -16.08 21.74 -7.56
N ASN A 168 -16.76 20.64 -7.24
CA ASN A 168 -17.66 19.91 -8.14
C ASN A 168 -17.00 19.29 -9.40
N ILE A 169 -15.69 19.10 -9.39
CA ILE A 169 -14.95 18.44 -10.47
C ILE A 169 -14.18 17.24 -9.92
N ASP A 170 -14.25 16.11 -10.61
CA ASP A 170 -13.47 14.91 -10.25
C ASP A 170 -11.96 15.20 -10.38
N TYR A 171 -11.20 15.00 -9.30
CA TYR A 171 -9.74 15.12 -9.31
C TYR A 171 -9.12 13.72 -9.43
N SER A 172 -8.30 13.49 -10.45
CA SER A 172 -7.62 12.21 -10.69
C SER A 172 -6.11 12.38 -10.69
N PHE A 173 -5.39 11.53 -9.95
CA PHE A 173 -3.92 11.52 -9.88
C PHE A 173 -3.30 10.89 -11.14
N ARG A 174 -3.28 11.66 -12.22
CA ARG A 174 -2.79 11.27 -13.55
C ARG A 174 -1.75 12.26 -14.05
N VAL A 175 -0.67 11.75 -14.64
CA VAL A 175 0.35 12.57 -15.32
C VAL A 175 -0.29 13.37 -16.44
N THR A 176 -1.14 12.72 -17.25
CA THR A 176 -1.76 13.31 -18.44
C THR A 176 -2.73 14.46 -18.14
N LEU A 177 -3.20 14.58 -16.90
CA LEU A 177 -4.06 15.68 -16.45
C LEU A 177 -3.27 16.84 -15.81
N GLY A 178 -1.96 16.71 -15.64
CA GLY A 178 -1.14 17.69 -14.91
C GLY A 178 -1.43 17.74 -13.40
N ASN A 179 -2.13 16.73 -12.87
CA ASN A 179 -2.56 16.66 -11.47
C ASN A 179 -1.50 16.06 -10.54
N ILE A 180 -0.39 15.57 -11.10
CA ILE A 180 0.77 15.06 -10.36
C ILE A 180 2.05 15.72 -10.87
N ASP A 181 3.05 15.81 -10.01
CA ASP A 181 4.37 16.34 -10.36
C ASP A 181 5.06 15.38 -11.35
N THR A 182 5.33 15.86 -12.57
CA THR A 182 5.94 15.03 -13.63
C THR A 182 7.37 14.61 -13.31
N THR A 183 8.04 15.26 -12.34
CA THR A 183 9.35 14.84 -11.84
C THR A 183 9.26 13.64 -10.88
N LYS A 184 8.04 13.27 -10.47
CA LYS A 184 7.71 12.17 -9.55
C LYS A 184 6.68 11.23 -10.17
N PRO A 185 6.98 10.59 -11.32
CA PRO A 185 6.02 9.74 -12.04
C PRO A 185 5.50 8.55 -11.22
N TRP A 186 6.26 8.12 -10.20
CA TRP A 186 5.85 7.10 -9.23
C TRP A 186 4.64 7.51 -8.36
N GLN A 187 4.23 8.79 -8.40
CA GLN A 187 3.00 9.28 -7.75
C GLN A 187 1.74 9.08 -8.61
N GLU A 188 1.86 8.52 -9.81
CA GLU A 188 0.69 8.24 -10.64
C GLU A 188 -0.17 7.14 -10.01
N LEU A 189 -1.47 7.41 -9.84
CA LEU A 189 -2.45 6.44 -9.39
C LEU A 189 -3.45 6.16 -10.51
N TYR A 190 -2.90 5.90 -11.69
CA TYR A 190 -3.62 5.48 -12.87
C TYR A 190 -2.96 4.24 -13.45
N PHE A 191 -3.74 3.18 -13.53
CA PHE A 191 -3.28 1.85 -13.89
C PHE A 191 -4.03 1.43 -15.15
N ASN A 192 -3.32 1.45 -16.29
CA ASN A 192 -3.87 1.00 -17.56
C ASN A 192 -3.46 -0.46 -17.80
N TYR A 193 -4.39 -1.38 -17.56
CA TYR A 193 -4.20 -2.83 -17.76
C TYR A 193 -5.15 -3.38 -18.81
N GLU A 194 -5.48 -2.57 -19.83
CA GLU A 194 -6.37 -2.98 -20.93
C GLU A 194 -5.79 -4.13 -21.77
N ASP A 195 -4.46 -4.29 -21.80
CA ASP A 195 -3.78 -5.40 -22.46
C ASP A 195 -3.94 -6.74 -21.72
N GLY A 196 -4.31 -6.70 -20.45
CA GLY A 196 -4.47 -7.87 -19.58
C GLY A 196 -3.15 -8.52 -19.13
N GLU A 197 -2.00 -7.84 -19.29
CA GLU A 197 -0.70 -8.37 -18.83
C GLU A 197 -0.51 -8.24 -17.31
N ASP A 198 -1.15 -7.22 -16.72
CA ASP A 198 -1.07 -6.88 -15.31
C ASP A 198 -2.45 -6.92 -14.63
N ILE A 199 -2.44 -7.17 -13.31
CA ILE A 199 -3.64 -7.16 -12.47
C ILE A 199 -3.30 -6.48 -11.15
N LEU A 200 -4.11 -5.51 -10.73
CA LEU A 200 -4.00 -4.90 -9.41
C LEU A 200 -5.15 -5.30 -8.49
N ILE A 201 -4.81 -5.80 -7.30
CA ILE A 201 -5.77 -6.12 -6.24
C ILE A 201 -5.67 -5.05 -5.16
N VAL A 202 -6.62 -4.12 -5.15
CA VAL A 202 -6.70 -3.02 -4.19
C VAL A 202 -7.44 -3.48 -2.93
N ASN A 203 -6.71 -3.61 -1.83
CA ASN A 203 -7.26 -4.05 -0.54
C ASN A 203 -7.71 -2.89 0.36
N GLY A 204 -7.27 -1.67 0.09
CA GLY A 204 -7.53 -0.52 0.95
C GLY A 204 -7.13 0.79 0.28
N LEU A 205 -7.63 1.88 0.85
CA LEU A 205 -7.40 3.24 0.38
C LEU A 205 -7.39 4.17 1.59
N GLY A 206 -6.37 5.01 1.67
CA GLY A 206 -6.25 6.05 2.70
C GLY A 206 -6.33 7.42 2.06
N VAL A 207 -7.11 8.31 2.66
CA VAL A 207 -7.23 9.71 2.22
C VAL A 207 -6.80 10.60 3.37
N ARG A 208 -5.87 11.51 3.07
CA ARG A 208 -5.44 12.55 3.99
C ARG A 208 -5.58 13.89 3.31
N ALA A 209 -6.51 14.68 3.81
CA ALA A 209 -6.87 15.96 3.23
C ALA A 209 -6.85 17.03 4.33
N PRO A 210 -6.41 18.25 4.04
CA PRO A 210 -6.57 19.36 4.96
C PRO A 210 -8.04 19.80 5.02
N SER A 211 -8.37 20.59 6.04
CA SER A 211 -9.73 21.06 6.31
C SER A 211 -10.32 21.97 5.25
N ASP A 212 -9.47 22.65 4.49
CA ASP A 212 -9.78 23.55 3.40
C ASP A 212 -9.80 22.85 2.03
N SER A 213 -9.73 21.52 1.99
CA SER A 213 -9.84 20.75 0.76
C SER A 213 -11.27 20.76 0.20
N ASN A 214 -11.41 20.79 -1.13
CA ASN A 214 -12.71 20.70 -1.82
C ASN A 214 -13.17 19.24 -2.02
N ILE A 215 -12.67 18.30 -1.20
CA ILE A 215 -12.94 16.87 -1.36
C ILE A 215 -14.23 16.53 -0.62
N LYS A 216 -15.26 16.15 -1.39
CA LYS A 216 -16.56 15.69 -0.87
C LYS A 216 -16.63 14.16 -0.73
N ASP A 217 -16.10 13.45 -1.72
CA ASP A 217 -16.11 12.00 -1.76
C ASP A 217 -14.91 11.45 -2.52
N VAL A 218 -14.60 10.18 -2.27
CA VAL A 218 -13.49 9.46 -2.90
C VAL A 218 -13.96 8.09 -3.38
N CYS A 219 -13.48 7.67 -4.55
CA CYS A 219 -13.75 6.34 -5.11
C CYS A 219 -12.61 5.90 -6.03
N LEU A 220 -12.58 4.61 -6.35
CA LEU A 220 -11.80 4.06 -7.46
C LEU A 220 -12.66 4.12 -8.73
N VAL A 221 -12.05 4.52 -9.85
CA VAL A 221 -12.68 4.41 -11.18
C VAL A 221 -12.08 3.22 -11.88
N ILE A 222 -12.86 2.15 -12.07
CA ILE A 222 -12.41 0.90 -12.70
C ILE A 222 -13.32 0.64 -13.89
N ASN A 223 -12.75 0.58 -15.09
CA ASN A 223 -13.50 0.38 -16.34
C ASN A 223 -14.67 1.39 -16.51
N GLY A 224 -14.45 2.65 -16.13
CA GLY A 224 -15.45 3.73 -16.20
C GLY A 224 -16.46 3.77 -15.05
N ASP A 225 -16.52 2.74 -14.19
CA ASP A 225 -17.46 2.67 -13.09
C ASP A 225 -16.83 3.08 -11.74
N TYR A 226 -17.63 3.70 -10.88
CA TYR A 226 -17.24 4.09 -9.52
C TYR A 226 -17.29 2.92 -8.54
N HIS A 227 -16.24 2.75 -7.75
CA HIS A 227 -16.08 1.70 -6.75
C HIS A 227 -15.59 2.25 -5.40
N PRO A 228 -16.37 2.07 -4.31
CA PRO A 228 -17.76 1.60 -4.28
C PRO A 228 -18.70 2.55 -5.04
N ARG A 229 -19.85 2.03 -5.49
CA ARG A 229 -20.83 2.79 -6.30
C ARG A 229 -21.29 4.09 -5.63
N TYR A 230 -21.48 4.05 -4.32
CA TYR A 230 -21.99 5.19 -3.55
C TYR A 230 -20.95 6.29 -3.34
N ARG A 231 -19.70 6.03 -3.74
CA ARG A 231 -18.50 6.79 -3.34
C ARG A 231 -18.36 6.84 -1.82
N ILE A 232 -17.18 7.16 -1.32
CA ILE A 232 -16.92 7.21 0.13
C ILE A 232 -16.90 8.68 0.52
N PRO A 233 -17.88 9.17 1.32
CA PRO A 233 -17.92 10.57 1.70
C PRO A 233 -16.70 10.91 2.57
N ILE A 234 -16.11 12.05 2.28
CA ILE A 234 -15.03 12.67 3.05
C ILE A 234 -15.59 14.01 3.51
N ASP A 235 -15.94 14.11 4.78
CA ASP A 235 -16.34 15.40 5.35
C ASP A 235 -15.22 15.94 6.25
N MET A 236 -14.49 16.90 5.68
CA MET A 236 -13.52 17.73 6.40
C MET A 236 -14.05 19.16 6.63
N THR A 237 -15.29 19.44 6.22
CA THR A 237 -15.84 20.79 6.03
C THR A 237 -16.62 21.34 7.24
N SER A 238 -16.80 20.57 8.31
CA SER A 238 -17.44 21.06 9.55
C SER A 238 -16.50 21.86 10.48
N LEU A 239 -15.48 22.53 9.93
CA LEU A 239 -14.60 23.42 10.68
C LEU A 239 -15.18 24.84 10.79
N GLY A 240 -16.28 24.91 11.53
CA GLY A 240 -16.92 26.15 11.92
C GLY A 240 -18.01 25.84 12.93
N THR A 241 -17.73 26.15 14.20
CA THR A 241 -18.66 26.10 15.35
C THR A 241 -19.21 24.72 15.76
N SER A 242 -18.69 24.23 16.89
CA SER A 242 -19.39 23.41 17.90
C SER A 242 -20.45 22.42 17.38
N GLY A 243 -20.04 21.20 17.05
CA GLY A 243 -20.93 20.03 17.18
C GLY A 243 -20.99 19.04 16.02
N ASP A 244 -20.55 19.38 14.81
CA ASP A 244 -20.72 18.48 13.66
C ASP A 244 -19.43 17.70 13.36
N GLN A 245 -19.52 16.38 13.49
CA GLN A 245 -18.40 15.44 13.47
C GLN A 245 -17.66 15.48 12.13
N SER A 246 -16.42 15.96 12.15
CA SER A 246 -15.46 15.71 11.07
C SER A 246 -15.27 14.19 10.94
N ASN A 247 -15.68 13.61 9.81
CA ASN A 247 -15.68 12.16 9.64
C ASN A 247 -15.09 11.80 8.28
N ASN A 248 -13.78 11.52 8.29
CA ASN A 248 -13.09 10.87 7.19
C ASN A 248 -12.93 9.37 7.54
N PRO A 249 -13.80 8.48 7.03
CA PRO A 249 -13.68 7.03 7.29
C PRO A 249 -12.42 6.43 6.66
N LEU A 250 -11.80 7.13 5.70
CA LEU A 250 -10.55 6.75 5.05
C LEU A 250 -9.32 7.41 5.67
N HIS A 251 -9.45 8.06 6.83
CA HIS A 251 -8.33 8.74 7.48
C HIS A 251 -7.20 7.77 7.80
N PHE A 252 -5.99 8.12 7.37
CA PHE A 252 -4.77 7.40 7.72
C PHE A 252 -3.70 8.37 8.24
N GLY A 253 -2.64 7.83 8.85
CA GLY A 253 -1.53 8.61 9.37
C GLY A 253 -1.85 9.24 10.73
N HIS A 254 -1.19 10.35 11.03
CA HIS A 254 -1.22 10.98 12.35
C HIS A 254 -2.61 11.54 12.67
N LEU A 255 -3.06 11.32 13.91
CA LEU A 255 -4.39 11.71 14.39
C LEU A 255 -4.47 13.14 14.93
N TYR A 256 -3.43 13.97 14.85
CA TYR A 256 -3.56 15.39 15.19
C TYR A 256 -4.37 16.15 14.12
N PRO A 257 -5.31 17.05 14.49
CA PRO A 257 -5.60 17.58 15.84
C PRO A 257 -6.61 16.78 16.68
N PHE A 258 -7.13 15.66 16.19
CA PHE A 258 -8.15 14.85 16.89
C PHE A 258 -7.69 14.30 18.26
N ILE A 259 -6.38 14.11 18.47
CA ILE A 259 -5.78 13.67 19.74
C ILE A 259 -4.57 14.55 20.09
N SER A 260 -4.36 14.78 21.39
CA SER A 260 -3.28 15.60 21.95
C SER A 260 -1.89 15.24 21.39
N THR A 261 -1.03 16.24 21.21
CA THR A 261 0.34 16.10 20.70
C THR A 261 1.28 15.33 21.63
N SER A 262 0.90 15.15 22.91
CA SER A 262 1.70 14.42 23.91
C SER A 262 1.75 12.91 23.66
N VAL A 263 0.70 12.34 23.05
CA VAL A 263 0.65 10.94 22.62
C VAL A 263 0.45 10.90 21.12
N ARG A 264 1.50 10.51 20.39
CA ARG A 264 1.46 10.43 18.93
C ARG A 264 0.69 9.18 18.55
N LEU A 265 -0.57 9.31 18.15
CA LEU A 265 -1.38 8.18 17.68
C LEU A 265 -1.62 8.27 16.18
N PHE A 266 -1.71 7.11 15.55
CA PHE A 266 -1.83 6.96 14.11
C PHE A 266 -2.93 5.95 13.76
N LYS A 267 -3.55 6.16 12.60
CA LYS A 267 -4.41 5.16 11.95
C LYS A 267 -3.69 4.54 10.74
N PRO A 268 -3.76 3.21 10.56
CA PRO A 268 -3.26 2.58 9.35
C PRO A 268 -4.17 2.90 8.16
N ILE A 269 -3.72 2.55 6.95
CA ILE A 269 -4.54 2.65 5.74
C ILE A 269 -5.79 1.78 5.91
N PRO A 270 -7.01 2.35 5.83
CA PRO A 270 -8.24 1.59 5.95
C PRO A 270 -8.38 0.57 4.82
N LYS A 271 -8.85 -0.63 5.18
CA LYS A 271 -9.12 -1.71 4.22
C LYS A 271 -10.58 -1.65 3.77
N PHE A 272 -10.82 -2.02 2.53
CA PHE A 272 -12.17 -2.26 2.04
C PHE A 272 -12.72 -3.57 2.64
N ASP A 273 -14.05 -3.67 2.75
CA ASP A 273 -14.73 -4.91 3.16
C ASP A 273 -14.42 -6.08 2.21
N LYS A 274 -14.10 -5.76 0.95
CA LYS A 274 -13.69 -6.69 -0.09
C LYS A 274 -12.67 -6.03 -1.02
N PRO A 275 -11.71 -6.78 -1.55
CA PRO A 275 -10.76 -6.23 -2.51
C PRO A 275 -11.43 -5.84 -3.82
N TYR A 276 -10.91 -4.80 -4.47
CA TYR A 276 -11.24 -4.45 -5.85
C TYR A 276 -10.13 -4.92 -6.77
N ILE A 277 -10.50 -5.68 -7.80
CA ILE A 277 -9.59 -6.04 -8.89
C ILE A 277 -9.75 -4.99 -9.99
N VAL A 278 -8.64 -4.36 -10.36
CA VAL A 278 -8.48 -3.55 -11.57
C VAL A 278 -8.15 -4.53 -12.68
#